data_AF-A0A0J5P4I7-F1
#
_entry.id   AF-A0A0J5P4I7-F1
#
_cell.length_a   1.000
_cell.length_b   1.000
_cell.length_c   1.000
_cell.angle_alpha   90.00
_cell.angle_beta   90.00
_cell.angle_gamma   90.00
#
_symmetry.space_group_name_H-M   'P 1'
#
loop_
_entity.id
_entity.type
_entity.pdbx_description
1 polymer ?
#
loop_
_entity_poly.entity_id
_entity_poly.type
_entity_poly.pdbx_seq_one_letter_code
_entity_poly.pdbx_strand_id
1 'polypeptide(L)' 'MQEKHLAAIKRLKEGGERAALNIALSEWAYEKLKNHEVLDEHSLRLWANSPKCSKGKSLAVLNFLDLINASAKTDK' A
#
# COMPACT_ATOMS: atom_id res chain seq x y z
N MET A 1 -24.70 19.54 8.01
CA MET A 1 -24.71 18.90 6.68
C MET A 1 -23.28 18.65 6.15
N GLN A 2 -22.32 19.56 6.35
CA GLN A 2 -20.91 19.39 5.94
C GLN A 2 -20.20 18.15 6.50
N GLU A 3 -20.43 17.76 7.75
CA GLU A 3 -19.73 16.61 8.37
C GLU A 3 -20.00 15.27 7.68
N LYS A 4 -21.23 15.04 7.18
CA LYS A 4 -21.59 13.79 6.49
C LYS A 4 -20.88 13.65 5.14
N HIS A 5 -20.69 14.76 4.42
CA HIS A 5 -19.95 14.78 3.16
C HIS A 5 -18.45 14.52 3.38
N LEU A 6 -17.85 15.12 4.41
CA LEU A 6 -16.46 14.87 4.78
C LEU A 6 -16.21 13.42 5.16
N ALA A 7 -17.12 12.82 5.95
CA ALA A 7 -17.05 11.40 6.29
C ALA A 7 -17.19 10.49 5.07
N ALA A 8 -18.06 10.82 4.12
CA ALA A 8 -18.22 10.06 2.88
C ALA A 8 -16.96 10.14 2.00
N ILE A 9 -16.37 11.34 1.85
CA ILE A 9 -15.11 11.54 1.10
C ILE A 9 -13.97 10.74 1.74
N LYS A 10 -13.87 10.74 3.08
CA LYS A 10 -12.86 9.97 3.81
C LYS A 10 -12.99 8.47 3.51
N ARG A 11 -14.20 7.91 3.60
CA ARG A 11 -14.44 6.48 3.28
C ARG A 11 -14.12 6.13 1.84
N LEU A 12 -14.44 7.02 0.90
CA LEU A 12 -14.15 6.83 -0.53
C LEU A 12 -12.64 6.80 -0.77
N LYS A 13 -11.89 7.69 -0.11
CA LYS A 13 -10.43 7.73 -0.15
C LYS A 13 -9.81 6.45 0.45
N GLU A 14 -10.28 6.03 1.63
CA GLU A 14 -9.84 4.79 2.29
C GLU A 14 -10.12 3.55 1.43
N GLY A 15 -11.31 3.49 0.81
CA GLY A 15 -11.68 2.41 -0.10
C GLY A 15 -10.80 2.36 -1.36
N GLY A 16 -10.52 3.53 -1.96
CA GLY A 16 -9.64 3.64 -3.12
C GLY A 16 -8.20 3.26 -2.80
N GLU A 17 -7.67 3.72 -1.67
CA GLU A 17 -6.32 3.37 -1.19
C GLU A 17 -6.18 1.88 -0.91
N ARG A 18 -7.19 1.26 -0.27
CA ARG A 18 -7.21 -0.19 -0.03
C ARG A 18 -7.29 -1.01 -1.31
N ALA A 19 -8.08 -0.57 -2.28
CA ALA A 19 -8.16 -1.23 -3.59
C ALA A 19 -6.81 -1.14 -4.33
N ALA A 20 -6.18 0.04 -4.34
CA ALA A 20 -4.86 0.23 -4.93
C ALA A 20 -3.79 -0.63 -4.25
N LEU A 21 -3.82 -0.73 -2.91
CA LEU A 21 -2.92 -1.59 -2.14
C LEU A 21 -3.08 -3.06 -2.51
N ASN A 22 -4.31 -3.58 -2.57
CA ASN A 22 -4.56 -5.00 -2.91
C ASN A 22 -4.04 -5.35 -4.31
N ILE A 23 -4.25 -4.47 -5.28
CA ILE A 23 -3.72 -4.65 -6.64
C ILE A 23 -2.19 -4.63 -6.61
N ALA A 24 -1.60 -3.65 -5.92
CA ALA A 24 -0.15 -3.50 -5.81
C ALA A 24 0.51 -4.74 -5.19
N LEU A 25 -0.02 -5.24 -4.07
CA LEU A 25 0.49 -6.44 -3.40
C LEU A 25 0.36 -7.68 -4.27
N SER A 26 -0.75 -7.83 -5.00
CA SER A 26 -0.97 -8.97 -5.90
C SER A 26 0.03 -8.97 -7.07
N GLU A 27 0.26 -7.81 -7.69
CA GLU A 27 1.21 -7.67 -8.79
C GLU A 27 2.65 -7.90 -8.34
N TRP A 28 3.05 -7.28 -7.23
CA TRP A 28 4.37 -7.49 -6.65
C TRP A 28 4.60 -8.97 -6.30
N ALA A 29 3.64 -9.61 -5.61
CA ALA A 29 3.75 -11.00 -5.23
C ALA A 29 3.84 -11.92 -6.45
N TYR A 30 3.05 -11.64 -7.49
CA TYR A 30 3.12 -12.38 -8.75
C TYR A 30 4.51 -12.27 -9.41
N GLU A 31 5.06 -11.05 -9.51
CA GLU A 31 6.40 -10.84 -10.08
C GLU A 31 7.49 -11.59 -9.30
N LYS A 32 7.45 -11.52 -7.97
CA LYS A 32 8.43 -12.20 -7.10
C LYS A 32 8.32 -13.71 -7.16
N LEU A 33 7.10 -14.26 -7.04
CA LEU A 33 6.89 -15.70 -7.09
C LEU A 33 7.25 -16.29 -8.45
N LYS A 34 7.00 -15.57 -9.55
CA LYS A 34 7.41 -15.98 -10.89
C LYS A 34 8.94 -16.12 -11.03
N ASN A 35 9.70 -15.29 -10.30
CA ASN A 35 11.16 -15.32 -10.30
C ASN A 35 11.75 -16.20 -9.18
N HIS A 36 10.92 -16.94 -8.43
CA HIS A 36 11.33 -17.69 -7.23
C HIS A 36 12.02 -16.83 -6.16
N GLU A 37 11.63 -15.55 -6.08
CA GLU A 37 12.13 -14.61 -5.08
C GLU A 37 11.28 -14.64 -3.80
N VAL A 38 11.88 -14.19 -2.70
CA VAL A 38 11.21 -14.10 -1.39
C VAL A 38 10.27 -12.89 -1.35
N LEU A 39 9.15 -13.05 -0.64
CA LEU A 39 8.21 -11.98 -0.33
C LEU A 39 8.60 -11.32 1.01
N ASP A 40 9.35 -10.23 0.94
CA ASP A 40 9.82 -9.50 2.11
C ASP A 40 9.53 -7.99 2.00
N GLU A 41 9.51 -7.30 3.14
CA GLU A 41 9.22 -5.85 3.19
C GLU A 41 10.22 -5.03 2.36
N HIS A 42 11.50 -5.38 2.38
CA HIS A 42 12.52 -4.62 1.67
C HIS A 42 12.31 -4.70 0.15
N SER A 43 12.04 -5.89 -0.38
CA SER A 43 11.76 -6.06 -1.80
C SER A 43 10.43 -5.45 -2.24
N LEU A 44 9.41 -5.42 -1.36
CA LEU A 44 8.17 -4.67 -1.58
C LEU A 44 8.43 -3.17 -1.65
N ARG A 45 9.25 -2.62 -0.74
CA ARG A 45 9.62 -1.20 -0.73
C ARG A 45 10.43 -0.80 -1.97
N LEU A 46 11.37 -1.65 -2.41
CA LEU A 46 12.09 -1.42 -3.66
C LEU A 46 11.16 -1.44 -4.87
N TRP A 47 10.25 -2.40 -4.93
CA TRP A 47 9.26 -2.50 -6.00
C TRP A 47 8.35 -1.26 -6.05
N ALA A 48 7.87 -0.78 -4.90
CA ALA A 48 7.05 0.43 -4.82
C ALA A 48 7.77 1.70 -5.29
N ASN A 49 9.10 1.77 -5.13
CA ASN A 49 9.92 2.88 -5.62
C ASN A 49 10.43 2.68 -7.06
N SER A 50 10.11 1.55 -7.68
CA SER A 50 10.48 1.28 -9.07
C SER A 50 9.72 2.22 -10.02
N PRO A 51 10.36 2.72 -11.08
CA PRO A 51 9.67 3.51 -12.11
C PRO A 51 8.58 2.71 -12.85
N LYS A 52 8.55 1.38 -12.71
CA LYS A 52 7.51 0.50 -13.26
C LYS A 52 6.23 0.48 -12.42
N CYS A 53 6.31 0.87 -11.14
CA CYS A 53 5.15 0.94 -10.27
C CYS A 53 4.40 2.26 -10.50
N SER A 54 3.08 2.18 -10.69
CA SER A 54 2.29 3.41 -10.88
C SER A 54 2.25 4.22 -9.58
N LYS A 55 2.17 5.56 -9.70
CA LYS A 55 2.19 6.47 -8.53
C LYS A 55 1.13 6.13 -7.46
N GLY A 56 -0.06 5.72 -7.89
CA GLY A 56 -1.14 5.35 -6.97
C GLY A 56 -0.83 4.08 -6.17
N LYS A 57 -0.24 3.06 -6.82
CA LYS A 57 0.17 1.81 -6.16
C LYS A 57 1.36 2.06 -5.24
N SER A 58 2.35 2.80 -5.72
CA SER A 58 3.52 3.22 -4.94
C SER A 58 3.10 3.92 -3.65
N LEU A 59 2.23 4.93 -3.74
CA LEU A 59 1.72 5.67 -2.59
C LEU A 59 0.98 4.76 -1.60
N ALA A 60 0.09 3.89 -2.08
CA ALA A 60 -0.68 2.98 -1.23
C ALA A 60 0.23 1.99 -0.48
N VAL A 61 1.25 1.45 -1.14
CA VAL A 61 2.23 0.54 -0.50
C VAL A 61 3.07 1.27 0.53
N LEU A 62 3.60 2.46 0.19
CA LEU A 62 4.44 3.22 1.13
C LEU A 62 3.65 3.65 2.38
N ASN A 63 2.43 4.15 2.21
CA ASN A 63 1.54 4.48 3.33
C ASN A 63 1.27 3.25 4.21
N PHE A 64 1.02 2.09 3.61
CA PHE A 64 0.79 0.84 4.34
C PHE A 64 2.02 0.41 5.15
N LEU A 65 3.22 0.45 4.55
CA LEU A 65 4.46 0.12 5.24
C LEU A 65 4.76 1.08 6.38
N ASP A 66 4.47 2.37 6.21
CA ASP A 66 4.65 3.37 7.25
C ASP A 66 3.64 3.20 8.39
N LEU A 67 2.39 2.80 8.09
CA LEU A 67 1.38 2.44 9.08
C LEU A 67 1.79 1.24 9.92
N ILE A 68 2.33 0.18 9.31
CA ILE A 68 2.87 -0.99 10.04
C ILE A 68 3.98 -0.56 10.99
N ASN A 69 4.93 0.24 10.49
CA ASN A 69 6.06 0.72 11.29
C ASN A 69 5.63 1.64 12.44
N ALA A 70 4.61 2.49 12.23
CA ALA A 70 4.03 3.32 13.29
C ALA A 70 3.34 2.47 14.36
N SER A 71 2.56 1.46 13.95
CA SER A 71 1.91 0.53 14.87
C SER A 71 2.94 -0.21 15.74
N ALA A 72 4.01 -0.72 15.13
CA ALA A 72 5.07 -1.45 15.84
C ALA A 72 5.83 -0.63 16.89
N LYS A 73 5.83 0.72 16.77
CA LYS A 73 6.46 1.63 17.74
C LYS A 73 5.56 2.01 18.91
N THR A 74 4.26 1.79 18.80
CA THR A 74 3.27 2.20 19.82
C THR A 74 2.99 1.07 20.83
N ASP A 75 3.46 -0.15 20.53
CA ASP A 75 3.37 -1.35 21.38
C ASP A 75 4.61 -1.55 22.29
N LYS A 76 5.45 -0.52 22.48
CA LYS A 76 6.62 -0.52 23.38
C LYS A 76 6.47 0.54 24.45
#